data_AF-A0A813EFC6-F1
#
_entry.id   AF-A0A813EFC6-F1
#
_cell.length_a   1.000
_cell.length_b   1.000
_cell.length_c   1.000
_cell.angle_alpha   90.00
_cell.angle_beta   90.00
_cell.angle_gamma   90.00
#
_symmetry.space_group_name_H-M   'P 1'
#
loop_
_entity.id
_entity.type
_entity.pdbx_description
1 polymer ?
#
loop_
_entity_poly.entity_id
_entity_poly.type
_entity_poly.pdbx_seq_one_letter_code
_entity_poly.pdbx_strand_id
1 'polypeptide(L)'
;MPEAKEVPNEITYNAAISACEKGGQWQLALNLLSLMPEAKAVPNEITYSAAISACEKGGQWQLALNLLSLMPEAKVVPNEITYNAAISASAKGGLWEFALVLLGVMAQHNVMRDQITYNAVLDAAFDKHQGCAHFDEARSLGMYPRLLQKGESFLELHDLSCGAAVHAVRWWLAEVVPRLLVAGTERPARFTIITGWGKSRKEWQTSDIQATVIQLLDELQLQSCIDVTNQGRVIIDARQLESSALRPL
;
A
#
# COMPACT_ATOMS: atom_id res chain seq x y z
N MET A 1 47.34 10.77 -20.42
CA MET A 1 46.62 9.61 -19.83
C MET A 1 45.50 9.27 -20.79
N PRO A 2 45.38 8.04 -21.31
CA PRO A 2 44.23 7.72 -22.13
C PRO A 2 42.99 7.74 -21.25
N GLU A 3 41.99 8.56 -21.62
CA GLU A 3 40.66 8.50 -21.02
C GLU A 3 40.11 7.09 -21.30
N ALA A 4 39.97 6.27 -20.26
CA ALA A 4 39.24 5.03 -20.39
C ALA A 4 37.79 5.40 -20.73
N LYS A 5 37.39 5.24 -21.99
CA LYS A 5 35.97 5.20 -22.36
C LYS A 5 35.38 3.94 -21.75
N GLU A 6 34.99 4.03 -20.48
CA GLU A 6 34.21 2.99 -19.85
C GLU A 6 32.87 2.91 -20.56
N VAL A 7 32.61 1.77 -21.21
CA VAL A 7 31.35 1.53 -21.90
C VAL A 7 30.30 1.24 -20.83
N PRO A 8 29.14 1.95 -20.83
CA PRO A 8 28.06 1.67 -19.89
C PRO A 8 27.66 0.21 -19.93
N ASN A 9 27.55 -0.42 -18.76
CA ASN A 9 27.14 -1.81 -18.62
C ASN A 9 25.81 -1.91 -17.86
N GLU A 10 25.33 -3.13 -17.64
CA GLU A 10 24.08 -3.43 -16.92
C GLU A 10 23.98 -2.68 -15.57
N ILE A 11 25.08 -2.60 -14.81
CA ILE A 11 25.10 -1.92 -13.51
C ILE A 11 24.88 -0.42 -13.69
N THR A 12 25.54 0.20 -14.68
CA THR A 12 25.38 1.63 -15.00
C THR A 12 23.93 1.95 -15.39
N TYR A 13 23.33 1.14 -16.25
CA TYR A 13 21.94 1.32 -16.67
C TYR A 13 20.96 1.11 -15.51
N ASN A 14 21.13 0.06 -14.71
CA ASN A 14 20.29 -0.19 -13.54
C ASN A 14 20.33 0.99 -12.56
N ALA A 15 21.53 1.51 -12.26
CA ALA A 15 21.66 2.67 -11.39
C ALA A 15 20.96 3.92 -11.96
N ALA A 16 21.10 4.18 -13.27
CA ALA A 16 20.46 5.31 -13.94
C ALA A 16 18.93 5.17 -13.96
N ILE A 17 18.39 3.99 -14.25
CA ILE A 17 16.95 3.72 -14.27
C ILE A 17 16.37 3.81 -12.84
N SER A 18 17.05 3.27 -11.83
CA SER A 18 16.65 3.45 -10.42
C SER A 18 16.71 4.91 -9.97
N ALA A 19 17.62 5.73 -10.50
CA ALA A 19 17.62 7.17 -10.25
C ALA A 19 16.39 7.85 -10.90
N CYS A 20 16.04 7.45 -12.13
CA CYS A 20 14.83 7.93 -12.81
C CYS A 20 13.56 7.54 -12.04
N GLU A 21 13.49 6.31 -11.55
CA GLU A 21 12.43 5.81 -10.69
C GLU A 21 12.26 6.65 -9.42
N LYS A 22 13.35 6.99 -8.73
CA LYS A 22 13.28 7.88 -7.55
C LYS A 22 12.86 9.31 -7.90
N GLY A 23 13.19 9.77 -9.12
CA GLY A 23 12.80 11.07 -9.63
C GLY A 23 11.43 11.13 -10.31
N GLY A 24 10.71 10.00 -10.42
CA GLY A 24 9.44 9.93 -11.17
C GLY A 24 9.57 10.15 -12.68
N GLN A 25 10.78 10.03 -13.24
CA GLN A 25 11.12 10.31 -14.64
C GLN A 25 10.89 9.07 -15.52
N TRP A 26 9.64 8.66 -15.67
CA TRP A 26 9.28 7.42 -16.36
C TRP A 26 9.70 7.41 -17.84
N GLN A 27 9.60 8.53 -18.55
CA GLN A 27 10.03 8.61 -19.96
C GLN A 27 11.51 8.30 -20.11
N LEU A 28 12.34 8.86 -19.21
CA LEU A 28 13.78 8.65 -19.23
C LEU A 28 14.13 7.21 -18.84
N ALA A 29 13.44 6.64 -17.84
CA ALA A 29 13.60 5.24 -17.45
C ALA A 29 13.34 4.28 -18.63
N LEU A 30 12.26 4.50 -19.38
CA LEU A 30 11.92 3.69 -20.56
C LEU A 30 12.90 3.88 -21.72
N ASN A 31 13.35 5.12 -21.94
CA ASN A 31 14.37 5.41 -22.95
C ASN A 31 15.67 4.64 -22.63
N LEU A 32 16.16 4.74 -21.40
CA LEU A 32 17.36 4.03 -20.95
C LEU A 32 17.21 2.51 -21.09
N LEU A 33 16.06 1.94 -20.72
CA LEU A 33 15.76 0.52 -20.92
C LEU A 33 15.85 0.12 -22.40
N SER A 34 15.32 0.95 -23.31
CA SER A 34 15.33 0.69 -24.75
C SER A 34 16.73 0.78 -25.39
N LEU A 35 17.66 1.54 -24.78
CA LEU A 35 19.03 1.70 -25.27
C LEU A 35 19.98 0.58 -24.81
N MET A 36 19.61 -0.21 -23.80
CA MET A 36 20.47 -1.28 -23.27
C MET A 36 20.93 -2.29 -24.33
N PRO A 37 20.05 -2.81 -25.22
CA PRO A 37 20.47 -3.74 -26.26
C PRO A 37 21.51 -3.15 -27.22
N GLU A 38 21.39 -1.87 -27.59
CA GLU A 38 22.35 -1.16 -28.45
C GLU A 38 23.72 -1.04 -27.77
N ALA A 39 23.73 -0.87 -26.45
CA ALA A 39 24.93 -0.86 -25.63
C ALA A 39 25.45 -2.26 -25.27
N LYS A 40 24.85 -3.34 -25.80
CA LYS A 40 25.15 -4.74 -25.44
C LYS A 40 24.99 -5.05 -23.95
N ALA A 41 24.16 -4.27 -23.25
CA ALA A 41 23.75 -4.54 -21.88
C ALA A 41 22.41 -5.31 -21.91
N VAL A 42 22.27 -6.31 -21.05
CA VAL A 42 21.07 -7.15 -20.99
C VAL A 42 20.17 -6.65 -19.85
N PRO A 43 18.92 -6.23 -20.13
CA PRO A 43 17.97 -5.92 -19.08
C PRO A 43 17.72 -7.13 -18.19
N ASN A 44 17.72 -6.92 -16.88
CA ASN A 44 17.48 -7.95 -15.88
C ASN A 44 16.26 -7.61 -15.00
N GLU A 45 16.01 -8.42 -13.99
CA GLU A 45 14.94 -8.22 -13.00
C GLU A 45 14.99 -6.82 -12.35
N ILE A 46 16.17 -6.32 -12.01
CA ILE A 46 16.37 -4.99 -11.42
C ILE A 46 15.98 -3.89 -12.42
N THR A 47 16.39 -4.04 -13.68
CA THR A 47 16.08 -3.08 -14.74
C THR A 47 14.58 -2.93 -14.93
N TYR A 48 13.86 -4.06 -15.08
CA TYR A 48 12.42 -4.06 -15.27
C TYR A 48 11.67 -3.57 -14.04
N SER A 49 12.05 -4.02 -12.84
CA SER A 49 11.45 -3.58 -11.58
C SER A 49 11.52 -2.05 -11.42
N ALA A 50 12.67 -1.46 -11.71
CA ALA A 50 12.86 -0.01 -11.64
C ALA A 50 12.08 0.75 -12.73
N ALA A 51 12.03 0.22 -13.97
CA ALA A 51 11.25 0.84 -15.05
C ALA A 51 9.73 0.80 -14.78
N ILE A 52 9.21 -0.33 -14.28
CA ILE A 52 7.81 -0.49 -13.88
C ILE A 52 7.48 0.44 -12.71
N SER A 53 8.34 0.51 -11.70
CA SER A 53 8.19 1.43 -10.57
C SER A 53 8.24 2.90 -10.99
N ALA A 54 9.06 3.25 -12.00
CA ALA A 54 9.04 4.59 -12.56
C ALA A 54 7.69 4.90 -13.24
N CYS A 55 7.14 3.95 -14.01
CA CYS A 55 5.82 4.08 -14.63
C CYS A 55 4.70 4.22 -13.59
N GLU A 56 4.75 3.43 -12.51
CA GLU A 56 3.82 3.49 -11.37
C GLU A 56 3.79 4.89 -10.73
N LYS A 57 4.96 5.49 -10.47
CA LYS A 57 5.06 6.86 -9.94
C LYS A 57 4.65 7.91 -10.96
N GLY A 58 4.85 7.63 -12.25
CA GLY A 58 4.42 8.47 -13.37
C GLY A 58 2.93 8.35 -13.73
N GLY A 59 2.16 7.52 -13.02
CA GLY A 59 0.75 7.25 -13.32
C GLY A 59 0.51 6.51 -14.65
N GLN A 60 1.55 5.89 -15.22
CA GLN A 60 1.50 5.20 -16.51
C GLN A 60 1.20 3.72 -16.33
N TRP A 61 0.00 3.39 -15.86
CA TRP A 61 -0.37 2.02 -15.54
C TRP A 61 -0.31 1.09 -16.76
N GLN A 62 -0.68 1.56 -17.96
CA GLN A 62 -0.61 0.77 -19.19
C GLN A 62 0.81 0.31 -19.48
N LEU A 63 1.78 1.23 -19.31
CA LEU A 63 3.19 0.95 -19.56
C LEU A 63 3.76 0.01 -18.50
N ALA A 64 3.39 0.19 -17.23
CA ALA A 64 3.77 -0.71 -16.16
C ALA A 64 3.31 -2.15 -16.42
N LEU A 65 2.06 -2.34 -16.84
CA LEU A 65 1.50 -3.67 -17.14
C LEU A 65 2.10 -4.28 -18.41
N ASN A 66 2.32 -3.46 -19.45
CA ASN A 66 2.99 -3.91 -20.67
C ASN A 66 4.40 -4.43 -20.36
N LEU A 67 5.20 -3.66 -19.60
CA LEU A 67 6.54 -4.09 -19.20
C LEU A 67 6.52 -5.41 -18.41
N LEU A 68 5.60 -5.58 -17.46
CA LEU A 68 5.45 -6.84 -16.73
C LEU A 68 5.17 -8.01 -17.69
N SER A 69 4.31 -7.80 -18.71
CA SER A 69 3.98 -8.82 -19.70
C SER A 69 5.12 -9.18 -20.64
N LEU A 70 6.09 -8.27 -20.85
CA LEU A 70 7.26 -8.48 -21.71
C LEU A 70 8.40 -9.23 -21.00
N MET A 71 8.42 -9.27 -19.66
CA MET A 71 9.50 -9.91 -18.91
C MET A 71 9.71 -11.40 -19.26
N PRO A 72 8.66 -12.24 -19.40
CA PRO A 72 8.83 -13.62 -19.83
C PRO A 72 9.45 -13.77 -21.22
N GLU A 73 9.09 -12.90 -22.18
CA GLU A 73 9.66 -12.88 -23.52
C GLU A 73 11.15 -12.50 -23.48
N ALA A 74 11.52 -11.59 -22.57
CA ALA A 74 12.89 -11.23 -22.27
C ALA A 74 13.63 -12.28 -21.41
N LYS A 75 12.98 -13.41 -21.07
CA LYS A 75 13.52 -14.47 -20.18
C LYS A 75 13.89 -13.95 -18.78
N VAL A 76 13.22 -12.90 -18.32
CA VAL A 76 13.37 -12.34 -16.98
C VAL A 76 12.17 -12.77 -16.14
N VAL A 77 12.42 -13.29 -14.94
CA VAL A 77 11.37 -13.72 -14.02
C VAL A 77 10.92 -12.53 -13.16
N PRO A 78 9.63 -12.15 -13.16
CA PRO A 78 9.12 -11.12 -12.26
C PRO A 78 9.24 -11.54 -10.79
N ASN A 79 9.58 -10.59 -9.93
CA ASN A 79 9.67 -10.79 -8.48
C ASN A 79 8.61 -9.97 -7.72
N GLU A 80 8.66 -10.05 -6.39
CA GLU A 80 7.79 -9.31 -5.48
C GLU A 80 7.76 -7.80 -5.80
N ILE A 81 8.93 -7.17 -6.00
CA ILE A 81 9.02 -5.74 -6.33
C ILE A 81 8.30 -5.43 -7.65
N THR A 82 8.50 -6.27 -8.66
CA THR A 82 7.88 -6.11 -9.99
C THR A 82 6.35 -6.17 -9.90
N TYR A 83 5.83 -7.19 -9.19
CA TYR A 83 4.39 -7.35 -9.02
C TYR A 83 3.79 -6.23 -8.15
N ASN A 84 4.45 -5.86 -7.05
CA ASN A 84 4.01 -4.78 -6.17
C ASN A 84 3.87 -3.45 -6.93
N ALA A 85 4.85 -3.13 -7.79
CA ALA A 85 4.78 -1.94 -8.63
C ALA A 85 3.64 -2.01 -9.67
N ALA A 86 3.42 -3.16 -10.30
CA ALA A 86 2.33 -3.35 -11.26
C ALA A 86 0.94 -3.30 -10.61
N ILE A 87 0.77 -3.89 -9.42
CA ILE A 87 -0.44 -3.84 -8.61
C ILE A 87 -0.73 -2.39 -8.19
N SER A 88 0.26 -1.68 -7.66
CA SER A 88 0.12 -0.27 -7.29
C SER A 88 -0.23 0.62 -8.48
N ALA A 89 0.40 0.39 -9.64
CA ALA A 89 0.07 1.10 -10.88
C ALA A 89 -1.38 0.82 -11.30
N SER A 90 -1.84 -0.43 -11.19
CA SER A 90 -3.23 -0.82 -11.48
C SER A 90 -4.21 -0.14 -10.53
N ALA A 91 -3.89 -0.08 -9.24
CA ALA A 91 -4.68 0.62 -8.22
C ALA A 91 -4.85 2.11 -8.57
N LYS A 92 -3.74 2.80 -8.87
CA LYS A 92 -3.72 4.21 -9.30
C LYS A 92 -4.46 4.44 -10.62
N GLY A 93 -4.50 3.43 -11.49
CA GLY A 93 -5.28 3.43 -12.73
C GLY A 93 -6.76 3.11 -12.55
N GLY A 94 -7.23 2.81 -11.34
CA GLY A 94 -8.61 2.40 -11.07
C GLY A 94 -8.95 0.96 -11.47
N LEU A 95 -7.95 0.14 -11.80
CA LEU A 95 -8.09 -1.23 -12.29
C LEU A 95 -8.03 -2.25 -11.15
N TRP A 96 -8.97 -2.13 -10.22
CA TRP A 96 -8.99 -2.95 -9.01
C TRP A 96 -9.12 -4.46 -9.28
N GLU A 97 -9.89 -4.86 -10.29
CA GLU A 97 -10.02 -6.27 -10.68
C GLU A 97 -8.67 -6.83 -11.16
N PHE A 98 -7.90 -6.02 -11.90
CA PHE A 98 -6.60 -6.42 -12.40
C PHE A 98 -5.57 -6.55 -11.28
N ALA A 99 -5.60 -5.65 -10.29
CA ALA A 99 -4.79 -5.77 -9.08
C ALA A 99 -5.04 -7.10 -8.33
N LEU A 100 -6.30 -7.52 -8.23
CA LEU A 100 -6.67 -8.81 -7.63
C LEU A 100 -6.21 -10.01 -8.46
N VAL A 101 -6.32 -9.93 -9.79
CA VAL A 101 -5.79 -10.97 -10.69
C VAL A 101 -4.28 -11.11 -10.51
N LEU A 102 -3.53 -10.00 -10.48
CA LEU A 102 -2.08 -10.02 -10.27
C LEU A 102 -1.71 -10.64 -8.92
N LEU A 103 -2.46 -10.37 -7.84
CA LEU A 103 -2.27 -11.02 -6.54
C LEU A 103 -2.39 -12.56 -6.66
N GLY A 104 -3.38 -13.04 -7.42
CA GLY A 104 -3.56 -14.47 -7.69
C GLY A 104 -2.44 -15.07 -8.54
N VAL A 105 -1.95 -14.33 -9.53
CA VAL A 105 -0.82 -14.74 -10.38
C VAL A 105 0.47 -14.88 -9.57
N MET A 106 0.73 -14.00 -8.59
CA MET A 106 1.88 -14.14 -7.69
C MET A 106 1.88 -15.50 -6.99
N ALA A 107 0.73 -15.95 -6.49
CA ALA A 107 0.61 -17.26 -5.85
C ALA A 107 0.87 -18.41 -6.83
N GLN A 108 0.36 -18.32 -8.06
CA GLN A 108 0.61 -19.34 -9.11
C GLN A 108 2.09 -19.43 -9.50
N HIS A 109 2.80 -18.31 -9.46
CA HIS A 109 4.24 -18.23 -9.74
C HIS A 109 5.13 -18.42 -8.51
N ASN A 110 4.56 -18.80 -7.35
CA ASN A 110 5.27 -18.96 -6.08
C ASN A 110 6.06 -17.71 -5.64
N VAL A 111 5.56 -16.53 -6.00
CA VAL A 111 6.11 -15.25 -5.53
C VAL A 111 5.47 -14.92 -4.19
N MET A 112 6.32 -14.68 -3.19
CA MET A 112 5.89 -14.30 -1.85
C MET A 112 5.11 -13.00 -1.88
N ARG A 113 3.98 -12.96 -1.18
CA ARG A 113 3.15 -11.77 -0.96
C ARG A 113 3.54 -11.17 0.37
N ASP A 114 3.74 -9.87 0.41
CA ASP A 114 4.18 -9.15 1.60
C ASP A 114 3.17 -8.05 1.98
N GLN A 115 3.49 -7.27 3.01
CA GLN A 115 2.64 -6.17 3.47
C GLN A 115 2.45 -5.11 2.37
N ILE A 116 3.47 -4.87 1.52
CA ILE A 116 3.37 -3.93 0.40
C ILE A 116 2.37 -4.46 -0.63
N THR A 117 2.40 -5.75 -0.95
CA THR A 117 1.42 -6.38 -1.86
C THR A 117 -0.01 -6.16 -1.39
N TYR A 118 -0.30 -6.47 -0.13
CA TYR A 118 -1.66 -6.35 0.39
C TYR A 118 -2.11 -4.90 0.54
N ASN A 119 -1.23 -3.99 0.95
CA ASN A 119 -1.53 -2.56 0.97
C ASN A 119 -1.94 -2.05 -0.42
N ALA A 120 -1.20 -2.41 -1.47
CA ALA A 120 -1.51 -1.99 -2.84
C ALA A 120 -2.83 -2.58 -3.36
N VAL A 121 -3.12 -3.85 -3.03
CA VAL A 121 -4.41 -4.48 -3.35
C VAL A 121 -5.58 -3.82 -2.63
N LEU A 122 -5.42 -3.54 -1.33
CA LEU A 122 -6.46 -2.92 -0.52
C LEU A 122 -6.69 -1.46 -0.91
N ASP A 123 -5.67 -0.74 -1.37
CA ASP A 123 -5.84 0.58 -1.99
C ASP A 123 -6.64 0.49 -3.30
N ALA A 124 -6.42 -0.56 -4.10
CA ALA A 124 -7.18 -0.78 -5.32
C ALA A 124 -8.66 -1.13 -5.02
N ALA A 125 -8.88 -2.02 -4.04
CA ALA A 125 -10.21 -2.48 -3.67
C ALA A 125 -11.00 -1.43 -2.86
N PHE A 126 -10.35 -0.70 -1.96
CA PHE A 126 -10.86 0.37 -1.08
C PHE A 126 -12.22 0.10 -0.38
N ASP A 127 -13.33 0.17 -1.11
CA ASP A 127 -14.70 -0.08 -0.59
C ASP A 127 -15.40 -1.25 -1.33
N LYS A 128 -14.65 -2.05 -2.10
CA LYS A 128 -15.18 -3.26 -2.71
C LYS A 128 -15.27 -4.36 -1.65
N HIS A 129 -16.35 -5.14 -1.70
CA HIS A 129 -16.59 -6.27 -0.81
C HIS A 129 -15.42 -7.28 -0.79
N GLN A 130 -14.71 -7.43 -1.91
CA GLN A 130 -13.53 -8.28 -2.02
C GLN A 130 -12.36 -7.83 -1.13
N GLY A 131 -12.27 -6.52 -0.81
CA GLY A 131 -11.22 -5.97 0.03
C GLY A 131 -11.24 -6.53 1.46
N CYS A 132 -12.43 -6.77 2.04
CA CYS A 132 -12.55 -7.36 3.37
C CYS A 132 -11.91 -8.76 3.45
N ALA A 133 -12.17 -9.62 2.46
CA ALA A 133 -11.61 -10.97 2.41
C ALA A 133 -10.06 -10.95 2.33
N HIS A 134 -9.49 -10.04 1.54
CA HIS A 134 -8.04 -9.90 1.44
C HIS A 134 -7.41 -9.24 2.66
N PHE A 135 -8.12 -8.34 3.34
CA PHE A 135 -7.68 -7.81 4.62
C PHE A 135 -7.61 -8.90 5.69
N ASP A 136 -8.63 -9.76 5.77
CA ASP A 136 -8.64 -10.91 6.67
C ASP A 136 -7.56 -11.94 6.34
N GLU A 137 -7.35 -12.24 5.05
CA GLU A 137 -6.24 -13.07 4.60
C GLU A 137 -4.90 -12.50 5.08
N ALA A 138 -4.62 -11.22 4.79
CA ALA A 138 -3.39 -10.55 5.20
C ALA A 138 -3.18 -10.55 6.73
N ARG A 139 -4.25 -10.31 7.49
CA ARG A 139 -4.24 -10.37 8.96
C ARG A 139 -3.94 -11.77 9.46
N SER A 140 -4.55 -12.81 8.89
CA SER A 140 -4.32 -14.21 9.26
C SER A 140 -2.90 -14.68 8.97
N LEU A 141 -2.27 -14.11 7.95
CA LEU A 141 -0.87 -14.36 7.58
C LEU A 141 0.13 -13.53 8.42
N GLY A 142 -0.37 -12.67 9.32
CA GLY A 142 0.48 -11.86 10.20
C GLY A 142 1.09 -10.63 9.53
N MET A 143 0.52 -10.14 8.42
CA MET A 143 1.03 -8.97 7.69
C MET A 143 0.85 -7.66 8.47
N TYR A 144 -0.07 -7.62 9.44
CA TYR A 144 -0.38 -6.42 10.23
C TYR A 144 -0.21 -6.66 11.75
N PRO A 145 1.01 -6.95 12.22
CA PRO A 145 1.24 -7.36 13.61
C PRO A 145 0.99 -6.23 14.64
N ARG A 146 0.96 -4.97 14.19
CA ARG A 146 0.82 -3.81 15.08
C ARG A 146 -0.61 -3.40 15.38
N LEU A 147 -1.60 -3.89 14.63
CA LEU A 147 -3.00 -3.41 14.70
C LEU A 147 -3.51 -3.25 16.13
N LEU A 148 -3.25 -4.24 17.00
CA LEU A 148 -3.70 -4.24 18.40
C LEU A 148 -2.53 -4.28 19.41
N GLN A 149 -1.31 -3.90 18.99
CA GLN A 149 -0.11 -4.03 19.84
C GLN A 149 -0.21 -3.23 21.16
N LYS A 150 -0.96 -2.13 21.17
CA LYS A 150 -1.16 -1.27 22.35
C LYS A 150 -2.41 -1.61 23.17
N GLY A 151 -3.05 -2.75 22.88
CA GLY A 151 -4.29 -3.19 23.50
C GLY A 151 -5.50 -2.95 22.60
N GLU A 152 -6.59 -3.66 22.87
CA GLU A 152 -7.76 -3.73 21.97
C GLU A 152 -8.53 -2.39 21.86
N SER A 153 -8.36 -1.46 22.81
CA SER A 153 -8.92 -0.10 22.73
C SER A 153 -8.10 0.86 21.85
N PHE A 154 -6.97 0.40 21.32
CA PHE A 154 -6.11 1.11 20.38
C PHE A 154 -6.04 0.36 19.05
N LEU A 155 -6.22 1.08 17.94
CA LEU A 155 -6.02 0.56 16.59
C LEU A 155 -4.83 1.26 15.93
N GLU A 156 -3.74 0.55 15.64
CA GLU A 156 -2.53 1.14 15.04
C GLU A 156 -2.47 0.93 13.52
N LEU A 157 -2.52 2.04 12.77
CA LEU A 157 -2.60 2.08 11.30
C LEU A 157 -1.33 2.66 10.65
N HIS A 158 -0.29 2.96 11.43
CA HIS A 158 0.90 3.70 10.96
C HIS A 158 1.61 3.08 9.74
N ASP A 159 1.63 1.76 9.62
CA ASP A 159 2.31 1.05 8.51
C ASP A 159 1.33 0.59 7.40
N LEU A 160 0.05 0.96 7.52
CA LEU A 160 -0.98 0.58 6.55
C LEU A 160 -1.12 1.63 5.46
N SER A 161 -1.63 1.22 4.30
CA SER A 161 -2.12 2.15 3.29
C SER A 161 -3.53 2.66 3.63
N CYS A 162 -4.07 3.59 2.83
CA CYS A 162 -5.40 4.16 3.11
C CYS A 162 -6.51 3.11 2.96
N GLY A 163 -6.47 2.28 1.93
CA GLY A 163 -7.42 1.18 1.74
C GLY A 163 -7.30 0.14 2.84
N ALA A 164 -6.08 -0.25 3.21
CA ALA A 164 -5.86 -1.15 4.35
C ALA A 164 -6.39 -0.56 5.67
N ALA A 165 -6.20 0.75 5.89
CA ALA A 165 -6.72 1.46 7.05
C ALA A 165 -8.25 1.45 7.11
N VAL A 166 -8.94 1.66 5.99
CA VAL A 166 -10.42 1.57 5.92
C VAL A 166 -10.91 0.21 6.36
N HIS A 167 -10.34 -0.86 5.79
CA HIS A 167 -10.71 -2.23 6.17
C HIS A 167 -10.35 -2.54 7.63
N ALA A 168 -9.22 -2.05 8.13
CA ALA A 168 -8.83 -2.20 9.53
C ALA A 168 -9.80 -1.51 10.49
N VAL A 169 -10.27 -0.29 10.17
CA VAL A 169 -11.24 0.44 10.99
C VAL A 169 -12.59 -0.27 10.99
N ARG A 170 -13.07 -0.71 9.82
CA ARG A 170 -14.32 -1.47 9.69
C ARG A 170 -14.27 -2.77 10.49
N TRP A 171 -13.20 -3.56 10.33
CA TRP A 171 -12.97 -4.78 11.10
C TRP A 171 -12.93 -4.51 12.61
N TRP A 172 -12.18 -3.50 13.04
CA TRP A 172 -12.04 -3.17 14.46
C TRP A 172 -13.37 -2.74 15.09
N LEU A 173 -14.14 -1.89 14.41
CA LEU A 173 -15.47 -1.46 14.85
C LEU A 173 -16.48 -2.61 14.87
N ALA A 174 -16.39 -3.55 13.93
CA ALA A 174 -17.32 -4.67 13.80
C ALA A 174 -17.03 -5.83 14.77
N GLU A 175 -15.74 -6.15 15.01
CA GLU A 175 -15.36 -7.38 15.70
C GLU A 175 -14.66 -7.14 17.04
N VAL A 176 -13.93 -6.05 17.21
CA VAL A 176 -13.09 -5.82 18.40
C VAL A 176 -13.81 -4.93 19.40
N VAL A 177 -14.28 -3.76 18.95
CA VAL A 177 -14.99 -2.79 19.79
C VAL A 177 -16.20 -3.40 20.50
N PRO A 178 -17.09 -4.19 19.86
CA PRO A 178 -18.26 -4.72 20.53
C PRO A 178 -17.92 -5.66 21.69
N ARG A 179 -16.84 -6.44 21.56
CA ARG A 179 -16.35 -7.31 22.63
C ARG A 179 -15.90 -6.53 23.86
N LEU A 180 -15.34 -5.33 23.68
CA LEU A 180 -14.94 -4.45 24.78
C LEU A 180 -16.10 -3.67 25.40
N LEU A 181 -17.22 -3.54 24.68
CA LEU A 181 -18.44 -2.91 25.18
C LEU A 181 -19.33 -3.91 25.95
N VAL A 182 -19.13 -5.22 25.74
CA VAL A 182 -19.87 -6.29 26.40
C VAL A 182 -19.06 -6.86 27.58
N ALA A 183 -19.64 -6.74 28.78
CA ALA A 183 -19.34 -7.44 30.04
C ALA A 183 -18.28 -6.86 31.02
N GLY A 184 -18.77 -6.43 32.19
CA GLY A 184 -18.29 -6.87 33.52
C GLY A 184 -16.99 -6.31 34.10
N THR A 185 -16.05 -5.82 33.31
CA THR A 185 -14.79 -5.20 33.76
C THR A 185 -14.65 -3.77 33.21
N GLU A 186 -13.63 -3.02 33.70
CA GLU A 186 -13.40 -1.60 33.39
C GLU A 186 -13.53 -1.29 31.89
N ARG A 187 -14.64 -0.64 31.55
CA ARG A 187 -14.96 -0.25 30.19
C ARG A 187 -14.07 0.93 29.76
N PRO A 188 -13.45 0.89 28.57
CA PRO A 188 -12.74 2.04 28.06
C PRO A 188 -13.70 3.23 27.91
N ALA A 189 -13.34 4.39 28.45
CA ALA A 189 -14.10 5.61 28.22
C ALA A 189 -13.95 6.12 26.76
N ARG A 190 -12.86 5.72 26.09
CA ARG A 190 -12.48 6.17 24.76
C ARG A 190 -11.78 5.08 23.98
N PHE A 191 -11.96 5.12 22.67
CA PHE A 191 -11.28 4.29 21.68
C PHE A 191 -10.34 5.18 20.87
N THR A 192 -9.12 4.69 20.58
CA THR A 192 -8.08 5.51 19.94
C THR A 192 -7.55 4.84 18.68
N ILE A 193 -7.63 5.53 17.55
CA ILE A 193 -7.02 5.11 16.29
C ILE A 193 -5.71 5.89 16.13
N ILE A 194 -4.60 5.17 15.96
CA ILE A 194 -3.27 5.74 15.76
C ILE A 194 -2.97 5.72 14.26
N THR A 195 -3.13 6.87 13.61
CA THR A 195 -2.92 7.04 12.17
C THR A 195 -1.47 7.37 11.82
N GLY A 196 -0.61 7.52 12.84
CA GLY A 196 0.77 7.97 12.68
C GLY A 196 0.89 9.43 12.25
N TRP A 197 2.13 9.88 12.10
CA TRP A 197 2.49 11.17 11.50
C TRP A 197 3.24 10.91 10.21
N GLY A 198 2.95 11.67 9.15
CA GLY A 198 3.70 11.61 7.89
C GLY A 198 5.15 12.04 8.11
N LYS A 199 6.02 11.10 8.53
CA LYS A 199 7.45 11.32 8.81
C LYS A 199 8.24 11.86 7.60
N SER A 200 7.62 11.95 6.42
CA SER A 200 8.20 12.37 5.15
C SER A 200 7.71 13.72 4.60
N ARG A 201 6.77 14.44 5.26
CA ARG A 201 6.27 15.73 4.76
C ARG A 201 6.87 16.91 5.54
N LYS A 202 7.46 17.88 4.82
CA LYS A 202 8.08 19.10 5.38
C LYS A 202 7.07 20.13 5.91
N GLU A 203 5.79 19.97 5.60
CA GLU A 203 4.72 20.91 5.94
C GLU A 203 3.54 20.21 6.63
N TRP A 204 2.88 20.97 7.52
CA TRP A 204 1.76 20.59 8.38
C TRP A 204 0.48 20.27 7.57
N GLN A 205 0.47 19.13 6.88
CA GLN A 205 -0.73 18.60 6.22
C GLN A 205 -1.18 17.32 6.94
N THR A 206 -2.50 17.11 6.99
CA THR A 206 -3.14 15.87 7.44
C THR A 206 -2.47 14.65 6.80
N SER A 207 -2.18 13.62 7.58
CA SER A 207 -1.83 12.29 7.04
C SER A 207 -2.97 11.81 6.14
N ASP A 208 -2.68 11.28 4.94
CA ASP A 208 -3.70 10.77 4.02
C ASP A 208 -4.56 9.69 4.71
N ILE A 209 -3.96 8.89 5.60
CA ILE A 209 -4.65 7.90 6.44
C ILE A 209 -5.57 8.58 7.46
N GLN A 210 -5.12 9.67 8.10
CA GLN A 210 -5.97 10.39 9.06
C GLN A 210 -7.20 10.98 8.39
N ALA A 211 -7.02 11.65 7.25
CA ALA A 211 -8.13 12.20 6.49
C ALA A 211 -9.10 11.08 6.06
N THR A 212 -8.57 9.96 5.57
CA THR A 212 -9.36 8.78 5.18
C THR A 212 -10.15 8.21 6.36
N VAL A 213 -9.53 8.06 7.52
CA VAL A 213 -10.19 7.55 8.74
C VAL A 213 -11.27 8.50 9.21
N ILE A 214 -11.02 9.80 9.24
CA ILE A 214 -12.02 10.80 9.65
C ILE A 214 -13.22 10.75 8.69
N GLN A 215 -12.98 10.72 7.37
CA GLN A 215 -14.03 10.60 6.38
C GLN A 215 -14.87 9.33 6.59
N LEU A 216 -14.22 8.18 6.79
CA LEU A 216 -14.92 6.92 7.05
C LEU A 216 -15.77 7.00 8.33
N LEU A 217 -15.26 7.58 9.40
CA LEU A 217 -16.01 7.74 10.65
C LEU A 217 -17.21 8.68 10.47
N ASP A 218 -17.07 9.76 9.70
CA ASP A 218 -18.15 10.68 9.36
C ASP A 218 -19.24 9.96 8.52
N GLU A 219 -18.85 9.14 7.55
CA GLU A 219 -19.78 8.30 6.75
C GLU A 219 -20.52 7.29 7.63
N LEU A 220 -19.86 6.77 8.67
CA LEU A 220 -20.46 5.90 9.70
C LEU A 220 -21.23 6.68 10.77
N GLN A 221 -21.34 8.00 10.66
CA GLN A 221 -22.01 8.89 11.62
C GLN A 221 -21.43 8.80 13.05
N LEU A 222 -20.12 8.51 13.15
CA LEU A 222 -19.38 8.46 14.40
C LEU A 222 -18.59 9.76 14.59
N GLN A 223 -18.92 10.54 15.61
CA GLN A 223 -18.16 11.74 15.93
C GLN A 223 -16.78 11.37 16.46
N SER A 224 -15.75 11.91 15.83
CA SER A 224 -14.36 11.74 16.24
C SER A 224 -13.67 13.09 16.44
N CYS A 225 -12.61 13.09 17.24
CA CYS A 225 -11.76 14.27 17.39
C CYS A 225 -10.28 13.90 17.39
N ILE A 226 -9.45 14.84 16.92
CA ILE A 226 -8.00 14.69 16.97
C ILE A 226 -7.55 14.96 18.41
N ASP A 227 -6.70 14.09 18.95
CA ASP A 227 -6.12 14.26 20.28
C ASP A 227 -5.23 15.52 20.32
N VAL A 228 -5.58 16.47 21.19
CA VAL A 228 -4.84 17.73 21.38
C VAL A 228 -3.40 17.53 21.84
N THR A 229 -3.11 16.40 22.51
CA THR A 229 -1.77 16.07 23.00
C THR A 229 -0.93 15.30 21.97
N ASN A 230 -1.58 14.69 20.98
CA ASN A 230 -0.92 13.93 19.92
C ASN A 230 -1.78 13.85 18.66
N GLN A 231 -1.53 14.74 17.70
CA GLN A 231 -2.36 14.83 16.49
C GLN A 231 -2.29 13.59 15.57
N GLY A 232 -1.44 12.59 15.87
CA GLY A 232 -1.44 11.30 15.19
C GLY A 232 -2.49 10.31 15.73
N ARG A 233 -3.39 10.78 16.59
CA ARG A 233 -4.44 9.99 17.23
C ARG A 233 -5.81 10.59 16.95
N VAL A 234 -6.73 9.73 16.54
CA VAL A 234 -8.16 10.02 16.38
C VAL A 234 -8.90 9.31 17.52
N ILE A 235 -9.73 10.04 18.25
CA ILE A 235 -10.43 9.58 19.44
C ILE A 235 -11.93 9.46 19.15
N ILE A 236 -12.53 8.35 19.60
CA ILE A 236 -13.97 8.11 19.57
C ILE A 236 -14.46 7.92 21.02
N ASP A 237 -15.54 8.60 21.40
CA ASP A 237 -16.18 8.43 22.72
C ASP A 237 -16.96 7.11 22.74
N ALA A 238 -16.73 6.29 23.78
CA ALA A 238 -17.36 4.97 23.90
C ALA A 238 -18.89 5.04 23.90
N ARG A 239 -19.49 6.14 24.41
CA ARG A 239 -20.95 6.32 24.50
C ARG A 239 -21.65 6.31 23.14
N GLN A 240 -20.94 6.72 22.09
CA GLN A 240 -21.47 6.74 20.72
C GLN A 240 -21.61 5.33 20.13
N LEU A 241 -20.80 4.39 20.61
CA LEU A 241 -20.72 3.03 20.10
C LEU A 241 -21.74 2.10 20.79
N GLU A 242 -22.48 2.61 21.78
CA GLU A 242 -23.44 1.83 22.60
C GLU A 242 -24.86 1.83 22.02
N SER A 243 -25.26 2.90 21.34
CA SER A 243 -26.61 3.06 20.79
C SER A 243 -26.60 2.89 19.28
N SER A 244 -27.07 1.74 18.80
CA SER A 244 -27.70 1.54 17.47
C SER A 244 -26.86 1.60 16.17
N ALA A 245 -25.54 1.83 16.16
CA ALA A 245 -24.81 2.13 14.90
C ALA A 245 -24.06 0.96 14.23
N LEU A 246 -23.76 -0.15 14.92
CA LEU A 246 -23.02 -1.27 14.33
C LEU A 246 -23.97 -2.26 13.65
N ARG A 247 -24.64 -1.84 12.57
CA ARG A 247 -25.23 -2.80 11.63
C ARG A 247 -24.08 -3.61 10.98
N PRO A 248 -24.34 -4.81 10.41
CA PRO A 248 -23.29 -5.55 9.74
C PRO A 248 -22.69 -4.66 8.64
N LEU A 249 -21.42 -4.27 8.82
CA LEU A 249 -20.61 -3.52 7.87
C LEU A 249 -20.18 -4.42 6.70
#